data_AF-A0A9D2C0N9-F1
#
_entry.id   AF-A0A9D2C0N9-F1
#
_cell.length_a   1.000
_cell.length_b   1.000
_cell.length_c   1.000
_cell.angle_alpha   90.00
_cell.angle_beta   90.00
_cell.angle_gamma   90.00
#
_symmetry.space_group_name_H-M   'P 1'
#
loop_
_entity.id
_entity.type
_entity.pdbx_description
1 polymer ?
#
loop_
_entity_poly.entity_id
_entity_poly.type
_entity_poly.pdbx_seq_one_letter_code
_entity_poly.pdbx_strand_id
1 'polypeptide(L)'
;MRSVKKKLGALALSAALVGTSLPLSAAAASFRDVVPGSWYSRAVYDLADQGILNGTSATTFSPEASLTRGAFITMLARTALTAGELSQYGTKGNFKDVSTGHWANQAVNWGVEAGVIHGMGDGTFKPDQAVSRQDMAVMVTNFAKAMGYEMPTDEGGGSFSDASSIASYAKASVTACQKAGVIDGYEDGSFRPNASASRAEAAVLYQRFLDNCPEGDFQILRKRMRGVAVRGVEFEPYELAAGLALGGDRVTGGESPGSLVKRTGARIAVNAAFFNMDSYLPIGTLIDEGRVLTSDNTYAPAKSAFVMDSVGNFSIQNFSTNTTATLYKADGSTSVAEQVVVNRQPSSPSDGARILFTRDWGKSLGFTARYAVAFDQDGTILQVGENQDMDIPEDGYVLAQRGQRPFETDFFPSCQKGLTIWIDQSYQGAAREDIQLSIGAGPRIVKDGAVYGNASTYAAEGFSGFASGAAVRVAAGIKEDGSLVLVVANTTLSTLSQILVDLGCEDAINFDGGGSSNLYVDGQWLYGPQERLLNTLLYFK
;
A
#
# COMPACT_ATOMS: atom_id res chain seq x y z
N MET A 1 1.36 38.91 -33.69
CA MET A 1 0.32 39.43 -34.61
C MET A 1 -0.26 38.30 -35.45
N ARG A 2 -1.60 38.15 -35.47
CA ARG A 2 -2.47 37.54 -36.50
C ARG A 2 -2.06 36.22 -37.24
N SER A 3 -2.93 35.21 -37.05
CA SER A 3 -3.75 34.52 -38.08
C SER A 3 -3.04 33.59 -39.09
N VAL A 4 -3.17 32.26 -38.98
CA VAL A 4 -4.31 31.40 -39.41
C VAL A 4 -4.65 31.43 -40.92
N LYS A 5 -4.48 30.28 -41.60
CA LYS A 5 -5.07 29.91 -42.91
C LYS A 5 -5.68 28.49 -42.78
N LYS A 6 -7.01 28.33 -42.84
CA LYS A 6 -7.82 27.80 -43.97
C LYS A 6 -7.22 26.53 -44.65
N LYS A 7 -7.75 25.31 -44.46
CA LYS A 7 -9.04 24.66 -44.90
C LYS A 7 -9.10 24.24 -46.37
N LEU A 8 -9.47 22.96 -46.60
CA LEU A 8 -10.06 22.22 -47.77
C LEU A 8 -9.39 20.80 -47.87
N GLY A 9 -10.00 19.66 -48.23
CA GLY A 9 -11.39 19.23 -48.51
C GLY A 9 -11.45 18.15 -49.63
N ALA A 10 -12.37 17.15 -49.69
CA ALA A 10 -13.37 16.62 -48.75
C ALA A 10 -14.05 15.30 -49.30
N LEU A 11 -14.55 14.41 -48.42
CA LEU A 11 -15.45 13.23 -48.68
C LEU A 11 -14.86 12.04 -49.48
N ALA A 12 -15.37 10.78 -49.43
CA ALA A 12 -16.67 10.19 -48.99
C ALA A 12 -16.45 8.75 -48.44
N LEU A 13 -17.39 7.95 -47.92
CA LEU A 13 -18.65 8.07 -47.16
C LEU A 13 -19.31 6.66 -47.23
N SER A 14 -19.43 5.93 -46.11
CA SER A 14 -20.30 4.75 -46.01
C SER A 14 -21.09 4.77 -44.70
N ALA A 15 -22.40 4.95 -44.85
CA ALA A 15 -23.43 4.88 -43.80
C ALA A 15 -23.64 3.42 -43.31
N ALA A 16 -24.31 3.13 -42.20
CA ALA A 16 -24.65 3.91 -40.99
C ALA A 16 -25.19 2.95 -39.92
N LEU A 17 -24.87 3.19 -38.65
CA LEU A 17 -25.75 2.83 -37.53
C LEU A 17 -25.44 3.73 -36.32
N VAL A 18 -25.78 5.02 -36.45
CA VAL A 18 -25.70 5.95 -35.31
C VAL A 18 -26.86 5.62 -34.37
N GLY A 19 -26.63 4.69 -33.46
CA GLY A 19 -27.43 4.57 -32.25
C GLY A 19 -27.31 5.87 -31.48
N THR A 20 -28.40 6.62 -31.36
CA THR A 20 -28.43 7.89 -30.64
C THR A 20 -28.25 7.62 -29.15
N SER A 21 -27.01 7.64 -28.67
CA SER A 21 -26.70 7.95 -27.28
C SER A 21 -27.10 9.40 -27.03
N LEU A 22 -28.39 9.62 -26.77
CA LEU A 22 -28.82 10.78 -26.02
C LEU A 22 -27.95 10.80 -24.75
N PRO A 23 -27.26 11.91 -24.42
CA PRO A 23 -26.80 12.06 -23.06
C PRO A 23 -28.04 11.93 -22.18
N LEU A 24 -28.04 10.99 -21.22
CA LEU A 24 -28.94 11.12 -20.09
C LEU A 24 -28.54 12.43 -19.40
N SER A 25 -29.25 13.51 -19.72
CA SER A 25 -29.29 14.65 -18.83
C SER A 25 -29.82 14.11 -17.52
N ALA A 26 -28.95 13.98 -16.52
CA ALA A 26 -29.39 13.81 -15.14
C ALA A 26 -30.34 14.97 -14.86
N ALA A 27 -31.63 14.67 -14.71
CA ALA A 27 -32.58 15.67 -14.29
C ALA A 27 -32.26 15.96 -12.82
N ALA A 28 -31.73 17.16 -12.54
CA ALA A 28 -31.41 17.60 -11.19
C ALA A 28 -32.59 17.28 -10.25
N ALA A 29 -32.29 16.66 -9.11
CA ALA A 29 -33.34 16.07 -8.29
C ALA A 29 -34.25 17.16 -7.71
N SER A 30 -35.51 17.24 -8.17
CA SER A 30 -36.44 18.30 -7.76
C SER A 30 -37.56 17.75 -6.86
N PHE A 31 -37.35 17.80 -5.55
CA PHE A 31 -38.33 17.38 -4.54
C PHE A 31 -39.31 18.52 -4.18
N ARG A 32 -40.62 18.27 -4.30
CA ARG A 32 -41.67 19.27 -4.09
C ARG A 32 -41.88 19.65 -2.62
N ASP A 33 -41.42 18.80 -1.71
CA ASP A 33 -41.50 18.92 -0.25
C ASP A 33 -40.18 19.37 0.39
N VAL A 34 -39.18 19.73 -0.42
CA VAL A 34 -37.95 20.41 0.03
C VAL A 34 -38.10 21.89 -0.29
N VAL A 35 -38.55 22.67 0.71
CA VAL A 35 -38.74 24.11 0.55
C VAL A 35 -37.37 24.80 0.35
N PRO A 36 -37.18 25.63 -0.68
CA PRO A 36 -35.94 26.38 -0.88
C PRO A 36 -35.62 27.26 0.34
N GLY A 37 -34.39 27.18 0.84
CA GLY A 37 -33.96 27.92 2.03
C GLY A 37 -34.26 27.21 3.36
N SER A 38 -34.91 26.04 3.37
CA SER A 38 -34.91 25.16 4.55
C SER A 38 -33.47 24.80 4.94
N TRP A 39 -33.21 24.65 6.24
CA TRP A 39 -31.88 24.35 6.80
C TRP A 39 -31.24 23.06 6.24
N TYR A 40 -32.05 22.12 5.73
CA TYR A 40 -31.59 20.91 5.05
C TYR A 40 -31.54 20.99 3.52
N SER A 41 -32.07 22.04 2.90
CA SER A 41 -32.33 22.07 1.44
C SER A 41 -31.07 21.87 0.61
N ARG A 42 -29.97 22.57 0.93
CA ARG A 42 -28.66 22.38 0.28
C ARG A 42 -28.19 20.92 0.40
N ALA A 43 -28.07 20.41 1.62
CA ALA A 43 -27.59 19.05 1.87
C ALA A 43 -28.43 17.97 1.15
N VAL A 44 -29.74 18.18 1.02
CA VAL A 44 -30.60 17.25 0.28
C VAL A 44 -30.31 17.26 -1.22
N TYR A 45 -30.10 18.43 -1.84
CA TYR A 45 -29.81 18.51 -3.27
C TYR A 45 -28.36 18.11 -3.59
N ASP A 46 -27.37 18.60 -2.84
CA ASP A 46 -25.95 18.28 -3.02
C ASP A 46 -25.71 16.76 -2.96
N LEU A 47 -26.33 16.05 -2.00
CA LEU A 47 -26.24 14.59 -1.87
C LEU A 47 -27.14 13.82 -2.87
N ALA A 48 -28.19 14.43 -3.40
CA ALA A 48 -29.05 13.80 -4.42
C ALA A 48 -28.39 13.83 -5.80
N ASP A 49 -27.76 14.94 -6.17
CA ASP A 49 -27.07 15.10 -7.45
C ASP A 49 -25.78 14.25 -7.49
N GLN A 50 -25.15 13.99 -6.35
CA GLN A 50 -24.10 12.97 -6.18
C GLN A 50 -24.63 11.52 -6.18
N GLY A 51 -25.95 11.30 -6.16
CA GLY A 51 -26.58 9.96 -6.11
C GLY A 51 -26.48 9.24 -4.76
N ILE A 52 -25.91 9.88 -3.74
CA ILE A 52 -25.73 9.34 -2.37
C ILE A 52 -27.10 9.06 -1.74
N LEU A 53 -28.03 10.02 -1.82
CA LEU A 53 -29.41 9.85 -1.36
C LEU A 53 -30.43 9.86 -2.50
N ASN A 54 -31.58 9.24 -2.25
CA ASN A 54 -32.74 9.25 -3.14
C ASN A 54 -33.96 9.81 -2.39
N GLY A 55 -34.92 10.37 -3.14
CA GLY A 55 -36.27 10.63 -2.64
C GLY A 55 -37.04 9.35 -2.28
N THR A 56 -38.12 9.50 -1.53
CA THR A 56 -39.15 8.46 -1.32
C THR A 56 -40.04 8.27 -2.55
N SER A 57 -40.08 9.27 -3.43
CA SER A 57 -40.59 9.18 -4.80
C SER A 57 -39.70 10.00 -5.74
N ALA A 58 -39.95 9.94 -7.05
CA ALA A 58 -39.27 10.78 -8.04
C ALA A 58 -39.47 12.30 -7.83
N THR A 59 -40.43 12.72 -6.99
CA THR A 59 -40.73 14.15 -6.71
C THR A 59 -40.91 14.46 -5.23
N THR A 60 -40.53 13.54 -4.34
CA THR A 60 -40.78 13.62 -2.89
C THR A 60 -39.56 13.14 -2.12
N PHE A 61 -39.05 13.94 -1.19
CA PHE A 61 -37.94 13.57 -0.32
C PHE A 61 -38.39 13.00 1.03
N SER A 62 -39.51 13.46 1.56
CA SER A 62 -40.02 13.18 2.93
C SER A 62 -39.01 13.56 4.02
N PRO A 63 -38.68 14.86 4.20
CA PRO A 63 -37.63 15.32 5.11
C PRO A 63 -37.83 14.86 6.57
N GLU A 64 -39.06 14.96 7.08
CA GLU A 64 -39.40 14.63 8.47
C GLU A 64 -39.60 13.12 8.74
N ALA A 65 -39.56 12.28 7.70
CA ALA A 65 -39.70 10.83 7.90
C ALA A 65 -38.42 10.24 8.49
N SER A 66 -38.54 9.29 9.41
CA SER A 66 -37.39 8.63 10.05
C SER A 66 -36.52 7.90 9.02
N LEU A 67 -35.21 8.10 9.08
CA LEU A 67 -34.25 7.33 8.30
C LEU A 67 -33.99 5.97 8.98
N THR A 68 -33.94 4.88 8.21
CA THR A 68 -33.60 3.56 8.74
C THR A 68 -32.09 3.30 8.76
N ARG A 69 -31.63 2.37 9.60
CA ARG A 69 -30.23 1.93 9.65
C ARG A 69 -29.74 1.39 8.29
N GLY A 70 -30.61 0.67 7.58
CA GLY A 70 -30.39 0.18 6.21
C GLY A 70 -30.24 1.32 5.19
N ALA A 71 -30.97 2.42 5.36
CA ALA A 71 -30.86 3.57 4.48
C ALA A 71 -29.55 4.34 4.71
N PHE A 72 -29.17 4.53 5.97
CA PHE A 72 -27.93 5.23 6.30
C PHE A 72 -26.67 4.47 5.83
N ILE A 73 -26.59 3.14 6.03
CA ILE A 73 -25.47 2.36 5.47
C ILE A 73 -25.46 2.36 3.93
N THR A 74 -26.63 2.47 3.29
CA THR A 74 -26.72 2.57 1.82
C THR A 74 -26.21 3.92 1.31
N MET A 75 -26.40 5.02 2.05
CA MET A 75 -25.77 6.32 1.72
C MET A 75 -24.24 6.20 1.76
N LEU A 76 -23.69 5.71 2.88
CA LEU A 76 -22.24 5.50 3.04
C LEU A 76 -21.65 4.59 1.95
N ALA A 77 -22.35 3.52 1.58
CA ALA A 77 -21.92 2.60 0.53
C ALA A 77 -21.85 3.26 -0.86
N ARG A 78 -22.73 4.24 -1.15
CA ARG A 78 -22.78 4.94 -2.44
C ARG A 78 -21.71 6.01 -2.58
N THR A 79 -21.25 6.61 -1.48
CA THR A 79 -20.08 7.48 -1.49
C THR A 79 -18.81 6.69 -1.82
N ALA A 80 -18.67 5.47 -1.27
CA ALA A 80 -17.47 4.66 -1.42
C ALA A 80 -17.41 3.76 -2.67
N LEU A 81 -18.55 3.48 -3.32
CA LEU A 81 -18.65 2.47 -4.38
C LEU A 81 -19.59 2.91 -5.51
N THR A 82 -19.17 2.64 -6.74
CA THR A 82 -20.09 2.64 -7.87
C THR A 82 -21.16 1.54 -7.71
N ALA A 83 -22.29 1.68 -8.40
CA ALA A 83 -23.32 0.64 -8.42
C ALA A 83 -22.78 -0.72 -8.93
N GLY A 84 -21.79 -0.71 -9.83
CA GLY A 84 -21.11 -1.91 -10.32
C GLY A 84 -20.29 -2.59 -9.23
N GLU A 85 -19.50 -1.84 -8.45
CA GLU A 85 -18.70 -2.38 -7.34
C GLU A 85 -19.60 -2.88 -6.19
N LEU A 86 -20.65 -2.13 -5.83
CA LEU A 86 -21.62 -2.57 -4.83
C LEU A 86 -22.33 -3.88 -5.24
N SER A 87 -22.59 -4.08 -6.53
CA SER A 87 -23.23 -5.30 -7.05
C SER A 87 -22.38 -6.58 -6.87
N GLN A 88 -21.06 -6.45 -6.67
CA GLN A 88 -20.15 -7.58 -6.44
C GLN A 88 -20.25 -8.17 -5.03
N TYR A 89 -20.91 -7.48 -4.09
CA TYR A 89 -21.15 -8.01 -2.75
C TYR A 89 -22.29 -9.02 -2.81
N GLY A 90 -22.00 -10.27 -2.42
CA GLY A 90 -22.99 -11.35 -2.44
C GLY A 90 -24.19 -11.07 -1.51
N THR A 91 -25.34 -11.68 -1.80
CA THR A 91 -26.58 -11.46 -1.05
C THR A 91 -26.72 -12.29 0.23
N LYS A 92 -25.79 -13.23 0.48
CA LYS A 92 -25.77 -14.03 1.71
C LYS A 92 -25.33 -13.14 2.89
N GLY A 93 -26.29 -12.69 3.68
CA GLY A 93 -26.08 -11.72 4.76
C GLY A 93 -25.26 -12.23 5.94
N ASN A 94 -24.60 -11.28 6.61
CA ASN A 94 -23.89 -11.51 7.88
C ASN A 94 -24.81 -11.53 9.11
N PHE A 95 -26.06 -11.07 8.97
CA PHE A 95 -27.03 -10.93 10.05
C PHE A 95 -28.32 -11.70 9.76
N LYS A 96 -28.93 -12.27 10.80
CA LYS A 96 -30.08 -13.18 10.67
C LYS A 96 -31.38 -12.48 10.23
N ASP A 97 -31.43 -11.16 10.34
CA ASP A 97 -32.58 -10.30 10.01
C ASP A 97 -32.40 -9.51 8.70
N VAL A 98 -31.29 -9.73 7.97
CA VAL A 98 -31.04 -9.13 6.66
C VAL A 98 -31.19 -10.20 5.58
N SER A 99 -32.40 -10.34 5.04
CA SER A 99 -32.71 -11.35 4.03
C SER A 99 -31.96 -11.10 2.71
N THR A 100 -31.77 -12.15 1.90
CA THR A 100 -31.07 -12.06 0.60
C THR A 100 -31.76 -11.13 -0.41
N GLY A 101 -33.07 -10.93 -0.28
CA GLY A 101 -33.86 -9.99 -1.09
C GLY A 101 -34.02 -8.60 -0.46
N HIS A 102 -33.45 -8.34 0.72
CA HIS A 102 -33.51 -7.02 1.33
C HIS A 102 -32.67 -6.02 0.53
N TRP A 103 -33.26 -4.88 0.15
CA TRP A 103 -32.63 -3.88 -0.73
C TRP A 103 -31.28 -3.34 -0.20
N ALA A 104 -31.13 -3.19 1.11
CA ALA A 104 -29.87 -2.75 1.74
C ALA A 104 -28.81 -3.87 1.92
N ASN A 105 -29.10 -5.13 1.52
CA ASN A 105 -28.27 -6.29 1.86
C ASN A 105 -26.80 -6.14 1.40
N GLN A 106 -26.58 -5.67 0.17
CA GLN A 106 -25.22 -5.50 -0.38
C GLN A 106 -24.46 -4.39 0.36
N ALA A 107 -25.12 -3.28 0.69
CA ALA A 107 -24.53 -2.20 1.49
C ALA A 107 -24.21 -2.64 2.93
N VAL A 108 -25.07 -3.47 3.54
CA VAL A 108 -24.79 -4.10 4.84
C VAL A 108 -23.57 -5.02 4.76
N ASN A 109 -23.46 -5.85 3.72
CA ASN A 109 -22.32 -6.77 3.58
C ASN A 109 -21.00 -6.05 3.29
N TRP A 110 -21.02 -5.00 2.45
CA TRP A 110 -19.88 -4.09 2.33
C TRP A 110 -19.54 -3.42 3.67
N GLY A 111 -20.53 -2.90 4.38
CA GLY A 111 -20.33 -2.20 5.65
C GLY A 111 -19.69 -3.08 6.73
N VAL A 112 -19.98 -4.39 6.74
CA VAL A 112 -19.28 -5.36 7.60
C VAL A 112 -17.84 -5.60 7.12
N GLU A 113 -17.63 -5.81 5.81
CA GLU A 113 -16.33 -6.13 5.23
C GLU A 113 -15.32 -4.95 5.31
N ALA A 114 -15.81 -3.73 5.16
CA ALA A 114 -15.06 -2.48 5.30
C ALA A 114 -14.83 -2.06 6.77
N GLY A 115 -15.63 -2.59 7.71
CA GLY A 115 -15.54 -2.25 9.14
C GLY A 115 -16.40 -1.05 9.58
N VAL A 116 -17.33 -0.60 8.74
CA VAL A 116 -18.27 0.49 9.02
C VAL A 116 -19.31 0.08 10.08
N ILE A 117 -19.76 -1.18 10.06
CA ILE A 117 -20.79 -1.71 10.97
C ILE A 117 -20.43 -3.07 11.60
N HIS A 118 -20.93 -3.31 12.81
CA HIS A 118 -20.73 -4.57 13.57
C HIS A 118 -22.05 -5.24 14.03
N GLY A 119 -23.21 -4.64 13.73
CA GLY A 119 -24.51 -5.12 14.20
C GLY A 119 -24.80 -4.78 15.68
N MET A 120 -25.83 -5.43 16.24
CA MET A 120 -26.36 -5.14 17.59
C MET A 120 -25.86 -6.09 18.69
N GLY A 121 -24.91 -6.98 18.38
CA GLY A 121 -24.36 -7.99 19.31
C GLY A 121 -25.20 -9.26 19.50
N ASP A 122 -26.47 -9.27 19.07
CA ASP A 122 -27.38 -10.43 19.10
C ASP A 122 -27.48 -11.18 17.76
N GLY A 123 -26.61 -10.85 16.81
CA GLY A 123 -26.65 -11.34 15.42
C GLY A 123 -27.65 -10.62 14.50
N THR A 124 -28.22 -9.49 14.93
CA THR A 124 -29.04 -8.59 14.09
C THR A 124 -28.30 -7.32 13.65
N PHE A 125 -28.77 -6.72 12.55
CA PHE A 125 -28.42 -5.35 12.16
C PHE A 125 -29.58 -4.35 12.31
N LYS A 126 -30.82 -4.85 12.25
CA LYS A 126 -32.09 -4.12 12.29
C LYS A 126 -32.23 -3.10 11.15
N PRO A 127 -32.18 -3.55 9.88
CA PRO A 127 -32.10 -2.67 8.71
C PRO A 127 -33.30 -1.71 8.59
N ASP A 128 -34.50 -2.14 8.96
CA ASP A 128 -35.72 -1.34 8.91
C ASP A 128 -35.99 -0.51 10.19
N GLN A 129 -35.19 -0.69 11.25
CA GLN A 129 -35.30 0.15 12.43
C GLN A 129 -34.77 1.55 12.12
N ALA A 130 -35.44 2.58 12.64
CA ALA A 130 -34.93 3.94 12.62
C ALA A 130 -33.52 4.02 13.23
N VAL A 131 -32.62 4.76 12.57
CA VAL A 131 -31.26 4.99 13.05
C VAL A 131 -31.26 6.03 14.17
N SER A 132 -30.55 5.75 15.26
CA SER A 132 -30.39 6.72 16.35
C SER A 132 -29.27 7.71 16.06
N ARG A 133 -29.33 8.90 16.66
CA ARG A 133 -28.29 9.93 16.49
C ARG A 133 -26.90 9.43 16.90
N GLN A 134 -26.80 8.64 17.98
CA GLN A 134 -25.53 8.05 18.41
C GLN A 134 -25.03 6.94 17.46
N ASP A 135 -25.94 6.16 16.84
CA ASP A 135 -25.56 5.17 15.82
C ASP A 135 -24.98 5.83 14.57
N MET A 136 -25.57 6.94 14.12
CA MET A 136 -25.04 7.68 12.96
C MET A 136 -23.62 8.18 13.21
N ALA A 137 -23.35 8.75 14.39
CA ALA A 137 -22.00 9.20 14.76
C ALA A 137 -20.97 8.05 14.70
N VAL A 138 -21.34 6.87 15.22
CA VAL A 138 -20.48 5.66 15.15
C VAL A 138 -20.26 5.22 13.71
N MET A 139 -21.31 5.14 12.90
CA MET A 139 -21.21 4.73 11.49
C MET A 139 -20.38 5.71 10.66
N VAL A 140 -20.50 7.02 10.88
CA VAL A 140 -19.69 8.05 10.20
C VAL A 140 -18.23 8.00 10.65
N THR A 141 -17.96 7.87 11.95
CA THR A 141 -16.57 7.75 12.46
C THR A 141 -15.89 6.50 11.92
N ASN A 142 -16.61 5.38 11.85
CA ASN A 142 -16.10 4.14 11.27
C ASN A 142 -15.93 4.25 9.74
N PHE A 143 -16.82 4.96 9.05
CA PHE A 143 -16.71 5.24 7.61
C PHE A 143 -15.47 6.09 7.29
N ALA A 144 -15.26 7.17 8.04
CA ALA A 144 -14.10 8.04 7.92
C ALA A 144 -12.80 7.22 8.00
N LYS A 145 -12.66 6.45 9.08
CA LYS A 145 -11.55 5.51 9.28
C LYS A 145 -11.50 4.37 8.24
N ALA A 146 -12.61 3.95 7.65
CA ALA A 146 -12.58 2.89 6.66
C ALA A 146 -12.01 3.38 5.32
N MET A 147 -12.33 4.61 4.92
CA MET A 147 -12.00 5.18 3.61
C MET A 147 -10.79 6.14 3.60
N GLY A 148 -10.36 6.63 4.77
CA GLY A 148 -9.21 7.56 4.88
C GLY A 148 -9.62 9.04 4.96
N TYR A 149 -10.82 9.35 5.44
CA TYR A 149 -11.20 10.74 5.75
C TYR A 149 -10.61 11.16 7.09
N GLU A 150 -10.01 12.35 7.14
CA GLU A 150 -9.54 12.97 8.36
C GLU A 150 -10.72 13.55 9.15
N MET A 151 -10.72 13.38 10.47
CA MET A 151 -11.69 14.02 11.37
C MET A 151 -10.96 15.05 12.25
N PRO A 152 -11.06 16.36 11.95
CA PRO A 152 -10.39 17.40 12.73
C PRO A 152 -10.70 17.33 14.24
N THR A 153 -9.71 17.68 15.06
CA THR A 153 -9.83 17.63 16.53
C THR A 153 -10.11 18.98 17.20
N ASP A 154 -10.16 20.05 16.40
CA ASP A 154 -9.76 21.40 16.82
C ASP A 154 -10.90 22.44 16.80
N GLU A 155 -12.07 22.14 16.24
CA GLU A 155 -13.26 23.03 16.31
C GLU A 155 -13.80 23.22 17.74
N GLY A 156 -13.24 22.50 18.71
CA GLY A 156 -13.68 22.48 20.10
C GLY A 156 -14.94 21.64 20.30
N GLY A 157 -15.51 21.71 21.51
CA GLY A 157 -16.71 20.95 21.86
C GLY A 157 -17.03 21.06 23.35
N GLY A 158 -18.23 21.55 23.67
CA GLY A 158 -18.76 21.55 25.02
C GLY A 158 -19.46 20.24 25.36
N SER A 159 -19.47 19.83 26.63
CA SER A 159 -20.24 18.68 27.07
C SER A 159 -21.74 18.89 26.84
N PHE A 160 -22.38 18.00 26.08
CA PHE A 160 -23.84 17.97 25.96
C PHE A 160 -24.51 17.79 27.33
N SER A 161 -25.65 18.46 27.53
CA SER A 161 -26.41 18.42 28.79
C SER A 161 -26.90 17.01 29.16
N ASP A 162 -27.06 16.13 28.16
CA ASP A 162 -27.45 14.73 28.27
C ASP A 162 -26.32 13.73 27.99
N ALA A 163 -25.04 14.15 28.08
CA ALA A 163 -23.87 13.30 27.81
C ALA A 163 -23.80 12.00 28.64
N SER A 164 -24.49 11.95 29.79
CA SER A 164 -24.66 10.75 30.62
C SER A 164 -25.53 9.66 29.95
N SER A 165 -26.41 10.05 29.03
CA SER A 165 -27.32 9.18 28.27
C SER A 165 -26.70 8.64 26.97
N ILE A 166 -25.50 9.09 26.59
CA ILE A 166 -24.76 8.57 25.44
C ILE A 166 -24.21 7.19 25.82
N ALA A 167 -24.54 6.17 25.03
CA ALA A 167 -24.07 4.81 25.27
C ALA A 167 -22.54 4.72 25.20
N SER A 168 -21.93 3.88 26.04
CA SER A 168 -20.46 3.77 26.16
C SER A 168 -19.75 3.54 24.82
N TYR A 169 -20.33 2.73 23.94
CA TYR A 169 -19.77 2.45 22.60
C TYR A 169 -19.76 3.68 21.67
N ALA A 170 -20.64 4.66 21.88
CA ALA A 170 -20.80 5.81 21.00
C ALA A 170 -20.05 7.06 21.48
N LYS A 171 -19.62 7.13 22.75
CA LYS A 171 -19.02 8.34 23.34
C LYS A 171 -17.83 8.89 22.55
N ALA A 172 -16.92 8.02 22.12
CA ALA A 172 -15.75 8.43 21.33
C ALA A 172 -16.17 9.01 19.97
N SER A 173 -17.05 8.33 19.24
CA SER A 173 -17.57 8.77 17.94
C SER A 173 -18.38 10.06 18.01
N VAL A 174 -19.23 10.23 19.03
CA VAL A 174 -19.98 11.49 19.23
C VAL A 174 -19.01 12.65 19.52
N THR A 175 -17.99 12.42 20.35
CA THR A 175 -16.96 13.44 20.63
C THR A 175 -16.15 13.79 19.37
N ALA A 176 -15.77 12.80 18.56
CA ALA A 176 -15.05 13.02 17.31
C ALA A 176 -15.90 13.80 16.29
N CYS A 177 -17.15 13.39 16.09
CA CYS A 177 -18.09 14.11 15.21
C CYS A 177 -18.37 15.54 15.69
N GLN A 178 -18.41 15.79 17.00
CA GLN A 178 -18.56 17.15 17.54
C GLN A 178 -17.32 18.01 17.24
N LYS A 179 -16.12 17.48 17.50
CA LYS A 179 -14.84 18.17 17.25
C LYS A 179 -14.50 18.43 15.79
N ALA A 180 -15.16 17.71 14.88
CA ALA A 180 -15.09 17.90 13.44
C ALA A 180 -16.28 18.72 12.88
N GLY A 181 -17.10 19.36 13.73
CA GLY A 181 -18.27 20.16 13.31
C GLY A 181 -19.42 19.37 12.62
N VAL A 182 -19.33 18.04 12.62
CA VAL A 182 -20.33 17.14 12.03
C VAL A 182 -21.62 17.14 12.88
N ILE A 183 -21.52 17.41 14.19
CA ILE A 183 -22.63 17.39 15.15
C ILE A 183 -22.53 18.55 16.16
N ASP A 184 -23.49 19.49 16.14
CA ASP A 184 -23.55 20.61 17.10
C ASP A 184 -24.46 20.35 18.31
N GLY A 185 -25.39 19.40 18.21
CA GLY A 185 -26.49 19.21 19.17
C GLY A 185 -27.76 20.00 18.82
N TYR A 186 -28.61 20.25 19.82
CA TYR A 186 -29.79 21.11 19.73
C TYR A 186 -29.61 22.38 20.57
N GLU A 187 -30.45 23.39 20.34
CA GLU A 187 -30.40 24.71 21.03
C GLU A 187 -30.51 24.62 22.56
N ASP A 188 -31.09 23.54 23.11
CA ASP A 188 -31.17 23.25 24.54
C ASP A 188 -29.88 22.62 25.13
N GLY A 189 -28.83 22.52 24.32
CA GLY A 189 -27.54 21.91 24.67
C GLY A 189 -27.55 20.37 24.72
N SER A 190 -28.65 19.72 24.33
CA SER A 190 -28.74 18.25 24.29
C SER A 190 -28.25 17.67 22.96
N PHE A 191 -27.75 16.43 22.99
CA PHE A 191 -27.45 15.65 21.79
C PHE A 191 -28.61 14.72 21.39
N ARG A 192 -29.42 14.27 22.36
CA ARG A 192 -30.53 13.32 22.24
C ARG A 192 -30.09 11.98 21.62
N PRO A 193 -29.14 11.25 22.25
CA PRO A 193 -28.44 10.11 21.64
C PRO A 193 -29.35 8.98 21.11
N ASN A 194 -30.47 8.73 21.80
CA ASN A 194 -31.43 7.68 21.46
C ASN A 194 -32.57 8.15 20.55
N ALA A 195 -32.63 9.45 20.21
CA ALA A 195 -33.64 9.95 19.28
C ALA A 195 -33.40 9.38 17.88
N SER A 196 -34.49 9.02 17.20
CA SER A 196 -34.47 8.63 15.79
C SER A 196 -34.18 9.85 14.92
N ALA A 197 -33.31 9.70 13.93
CA ALA A 197 -33.01 10.78 13.00
C ALA A 197 -34.03 10.84 11.86
N SER A 198 -34.46 12.05 11.51
CA SER A 198 -35.17 12.31 10.26
C SER A 198 -34.23 12.23 9.05
N ARG A 199 -34.81 12.09 7.86
CA ARG A 199 -34.07 12.11 6.59
C ARG A 199 -33.36 13.46 6.35
N ALA A 200 -33.95 14.57 6.79
CA ALA A 200 -33.33 15.88 6.78
C ALA A 200 -32.11 15.98 7.72
N GLU A 201 -32.24 15.53 8.96
CA GLU A 201 -31.12 15.53 9.93
C GLU A 201 -29.95 14.68 9.45
N ALA A 202 -30.23 13.49 8.91
CA ALA A 202 -29.19 12.60 8.40
C ALA A 202 -28.50 13.16 7.15
N ALA A 203 -29.23 13.84 6.26
CA ALA A 203 -28.64 14.52 5.11
C ALA A 203 -27.69 15.66 5.54
N VAL A 204 -28.10 16.50 6.51
CA VAL A 204 -27.27 17.60 7.00
C VAL A 204 -26.05 17.11 7.78
N LEU A 205 -26.21 16.10 8.64
CA LEU A 205 -25.07 15.47 9.33
C LEU A 205 -24.06 14.93 8.31
N TYR A 206 -24.54 14.26 7.26
CA TYR A 206 -23.64 13.68 6.27
C TYR A 206 -23.00 14.73 5.34
N GLN A 207 -23.73 15.79 4.97
CA GLN A 207 -23.13 16.91 4.24
C GLN A 207 -22.04 17.61 5.06
N ARG A 208 -22.25 17.84 6.36
CA ARG A 208 -21.22 18.40 7.25
C ARG A 208 -20.00 17.50 7.39
N PHE A 209 -20.20 16.18 7.38
CA PHE A 209 -19.08 15.24 7.28
C PHE A 209 -18.28 15.47 5.98
N LEU A 210 -18.92 15.57 4.82
CA LEU A 210 -18.21 15.84 3.56
C LEU A 210 -17.60 17.25 3.47
N ASP A 211 -18.23 18.25 4.10
CA ASP A 211 -17.76 19.64 4.11
C ASP A 211 -16.54 19.84 5.07
N ASN A 212 -16.49 19.10 6.19
CA ASN A 212 -15.51 19.32 7.26
C ASN A 212 -14.44 18.23 7.42
N CYS A 213 -14.69 17.02 6.91
CA CYS A 213 -13.76 15.90 6.97
C CYS A 213 -13.19 15.64 5.56
N PRO A 214 -12.02 16.19 5.20
CA PRO A 214 -11.43 15.96 3.88
C PRO A 214 -10.95 14.50 3.74
N GLU A 215 -10.80 14.04 2.49
CA GLU A 215 -9.96 12.88 2.19
C GLU A 215 -8.50 13.24 2.52
N GLY A 216 -7.73 12.29 3.06
CA GLY A 216 -6.30 12.49 3.27
C GLY A 216 -5.52 12.63 1.96
N ASP A 217 -4.20 12.77 2.07
CA ASP A 217 -3.25 12.73 0.94
C ASP A 217 -3.10 11.32 0.29
N PHE A 218 -3.97 10.39 0.67
CA PHE A 218 -4.11 9.06 0.11
C PHE A 218 -5.58 8.62 0.10
N GLN A 219 -5.90 7.70 -0.81
CA GLN A 219 -7.20 7.02 -0.86
C GLN A 219 -7.09 5.58 -0.35
N ILE A 220 -7.83 5.22 0.71
CA ILE A 220 -7.85 3.83 1.19
C ILE A 220 -8.81 2.99 0.33
N LEU A 221 -8.26 1.96 -0.32
CA LEU A 221 -9.03 1.02 -1.12
C LEU A 221 -9.63 -0.08 -0.22
N ARG A 222 -10.96 -0.13 -0.10
CA ARG A 222 -11.71 -1.23 0.58
C ARG A 222 -12.92 -1.67 -0.24
N LYS A 223 -12.65 -2.32 -1.37
CA LYS A 223 -13.68 -2.66 -2.37
C LYS A 223 -13.53 -4.06 -2.94
N ARG A 224 -14.57 -4.54 -3.64
CA ARG A 224 -14.50 -5.78 -4.41
C ARG A 224 -14.24 -5.47 -5.88
N MET A 225 -13.24 -6.14 -6.45
CA MET A 225 -12.88 -6.04 -7.86
C MET A 225 -12.76 -7.45 -8.43
N ARG A 226 -13.48 -7.72 -9.53
CA ARG A 226 -13.54 -9.04 -10.17
C ARG A 226 -13.94 -10.16 -9.17
N GLY A 227 -14.80 -9.83 -8.20
CA GLY A 227 -15.25 -10.70 -7.10
C GLY A 227 -14.27 -10.85 -5.92
N VAL A 228 -13.03 -10.36 -6.05
CA VAL A 228 -11.96 -10.44 -5.04
C VAL A 228 -12.06 -9.25 -4.09
N ALA A 229 -11.90 -9.49 -2.79
CA ALA A 229 -11.75 -8.41 -1.81
C ALA A 229 -10.34 -7.79 -1.94
N VAL A 230 -10.29 -6.49 -2.26
CA VAL A 230 -9.06 -5.71 -2.38
C VAL A 230 -8.96 -4.77 -1.19
N ARG A 231 -7.79 -4.79 -0.53
CA ARG A 231 -7.41 -3.80 0.48
C ARG A 231 -6.14 -3.13 0.02
N GLY A 232 -6.08 -1.81 0.06
CA GLY A 232 -4.93 -1.09 -0.46
C GLY A 232 -4.94 0.37 -0.11
N VAL A 233 -3.97 1.08 -0.68
CA VAL A 233 -3.85 2.53 -0.63
C VAL A 233 -3.32 3.03 -1.97
N GLU A 234 -3.88 4.14 -2.42
CA GLU A 234 -3.41 4.91 -3.58
C GLU A 234 -2.96 6.29 -3.08
N PHE A 235 -1.78 6.75 -3.47
CA PHE A 235 -1.21 7.99 -2.95
C PHE A 235 -0.14 8.57 -3.88
N GLU A 236 0.13 9.86 -3.71
CA GLU A 236 1.22 10.55 -4.40
C GLU A 236 2.53 10.40 -3.63
N PRO A 237 3.59 9.81 -4.22
CA PRO A 237 4.81 9.53 -3.48
C PRO A 237 5.70 10.77 -3.25
N TYR A 238 5.51 11.86 -4.00
CA TYR A 238 6.42 13.00 -3.99
C TYR A 238 6.38 13.84 -2.70
N GLU A 239 5.35 13.69 -1.86
CA GLU A 239 5.26 14.33 -0.53
C GLU A 239 5.78 13.45 0.61
N LEU A 240 6.14 12.18 0.33
CA LEU A 240 6.55 11.20 1.35
C LEU A 240 7.95 10.62 1.07
N ALA A 241 8.81 10.61 2.09
CA ALA A 241 10.12 9.99 1.99
C ALA A 241 9.99 8.46 2.01
N ALA A 242 10.26 7.83 0.86
CA ALA A 242 10.31 6.38 0.73
C ALA A 242 11.61 5.79 1.33
N GLY A 243 11.52 4.62 1.95
CA GLY A 243 12.68 3.90 2.48
C GLY A 243 12.40 2.42 2.75
N LEU A 244 13.46 1.65 3.03
CA LEU A 244 13.40 0.21 3.24
C LEU A 244 13.99 -0.19 4.60
N ALA A 245 13.13 -0.54 5.56
CA ALA A 245 13.57 -0.98 6.88
C ALA A 245 13.91 -2.47 6.91
N LEU A 246 15.08 -2.80 7.50
CA LEU A 246 15.49 -4.16 7.83
C LEU A 246 15.09 -4.50 9.28
N GLY A 247 14.63 -5.73 9.51
CA GLY A 247 14.25 -6.24 10.82
C GLY A 247 15.42 -6.23 11.79
N GLY A 248 15.30 -5.52 12.92
CA GLY A 248 16.41 -5.35 13.86
C GLY A 248 17.67 -4.73 13.25
N ASP A 249 17.51 -3.94 12.18
CA ASP A 249 18.56 -3.28 11.40
C ASP A 249 19.62 -4.24 10.84
N ARG A 250 19.19 -5.44 10.43
CA ARG A 250 20.06 -6.45 9.81
C ARG A 250 19.38 -7.23 8.70
N VAL A 251 20.16 -7.63 7.70
CA VAL A 251 19.74 -8.57 6.65
C VAL A 251 19.37 -9.95 7.21
N THR A 252 19.85 -10.32 8.40
CA THR A 252 19.53 -11.60 9.08
C THR A 252 18.55 -11.44 10.25
N GLY A 253 17.99 -10.25 10.46
CA GLY A 253 17.10 -9.97 11.59
C GLY A 253 15.61 -10.11 11.24
N GLY A 254 14.80 -10.41 12.26
CA GLY A 254 13.35 -10.48 12.15
C GLY A 254 12.71 -9.52 13.15
N GLU A 255 11.76 -8.70 12.70
CA GLU A 255 11.04 -7.73 13.53
C GLU A 255 9.55 -7.72 13.20
N SER A 256 8.68 -7.44 14.18
CA SER A 256 7.24 -7.41 13.93
C SER A 256 6.85 -6.17 13.10
N PRO A 257 5.88 -6.28 12.17
CA PRO A 257 5.40 -5.16 11.37
C PRO A 257 5.03 -3.92 12.21
N GLY A 258 4.38 -4.11 13.35
CA GLY A 258 4.01 -3.00 14.24
C GLY A 258 5.21 -2.30 14.90
N SER A 259 6.29 -3.04 15.18
CA SER A 259 7.56 -2.45 15.65
C SER A 259 8.25 -1.68 14.53
N LEU A 260 8.33 -2.26 13.33
CA LEU A 260 8.93 -1.63 12.15
C LEU A 260 8.22 -0.31 11.79
N VAL A 261 6.88 -0.28 11.74
CA VAL A 261 6.09 0.94 11.52
C VAL A 261 6.39 2.00 12.58
N LYS A 262 6.39 1.61 13.87
CA LYS A 262 6.67 2.53 14.97
C LYS A 262 8.11 3.08 14.94
N ARG A 263 9.08 2.25 14.54
CA ARG A 263 10.51 2.60 14.51
C ARG A 263 10.88 3.49 13.32
N THR A 264 10.25 3.27 12.18
CA THR A 264 10.44 4.08 10.96
C THR A 264 9.68 5.41 11.01
N GLY A 265 8.59 5.48 11.78
CA GLY A 265 7.63 6.58 11.73
C GLY A 265 6.73 6.52 10.49
N ALA A 266 6.57 5.34 9.90
CA ALA A 266 5.86 5.16 8.64
C ALA A 266 4.40 5.64 8.70
N ARG A 267 4.04 6.48 7.73
CA ARG A 267 2.64 6.77 7.39
C ARG A 267 2.06 5.62 6.60
N ILE A 268 2.68 5.25 5.48
CA ILE A 268 2.30 4.08 4.68
C ILE A 268 3.38 3.02 4.79
N ALA A 269 2.99 1.76 4.99
CA ALA A 269 3.93 0.66 5.17
C ALA A 269 3.39 -0.68 4.66
N VAL A 270 4.23 -1.42 3.93
CA VAL A 270 3.89 -2.71 3.33
C VAL A 270 5.07 -3.69 3.39
N ASN A 271 4.82 -4.98 3.60
CA ASN A 271 5.88 -5.98 3.43
C ASN A 271 6.29 -6.08 1.94
N ALA A 272 7.56 -6.35 1.66
CA ALA A 272 8.08 -6.15 0.32
C ALA A 272 8.87 -7.36 -0.25
N ALA A 273 10.13 -7.53 0.13
CA ALA A 273 10.98 -8.56 -0.45
C ALA A 273 10.70 -9.96 0.12
N PHE A 274 10.91 -10.99 -0.71
CA PHE A 274 10.97 -12.37 -0.25
C PHE A 274 12.17 -12.57 0.67
N PHE A 275 12.05 -13.47 1.64
CA PHE A 275 13.13 -13.83 2.56
C PHE A 275 13.12 -15.31 2.92
N ASN A 276 14.27 -15.84 3.33
CA ASN A 276 14.36 -17.17 3.92
C ASN A 276 13.76 -17.15 5.33
N MET A 277 12.78 -18.02 5.61
CA MET A 277 12.06 -18.01 6.91
C MET A 277 12.91 -18.44 8.12
N ASP A 278 14.02 -19.14 7.92
CA ASP A 278 14.87 -19.62 9.02
C ASP A 278 15.97 -18.61 9.38
N SER A 279 16.56 -17.94 8.38
CA SER A 279 17.66 -16.97 8.55
C SER A 279 17.25 -15.50 8.42
N TYR A 280 15.99 -15.23 8.07
CA TYR A 280 15.45 -13.93 7.67
C TYR A 280 16.11 -13.26 6.46
N LEU A 281 17.10 -13.90 5.82
CA LEU A 281 17.85 -13.29 4.71
C LEU A 281 16.96 -12.97 3.50
N PRO A 282 16.90 -11.72 3.02
CA PRO A 282 16.18 -11.37 1.80
C PRO A 282 16.74 -12.02 0.54
N ILE A 283 15.88 -12.17 -0.46
CA ILE A 283 16.17 -12.82 -1.72
C ILE A 283 15.86 -11.86 -2.87
N GLY A 284 16.86 -11.05 -3.20
CA GLY A 284 16.87 -10.05 -4.25
C GLY A 284 17.94 -9.00 -3.99
N THR A 285 18.09 -8.05 -4.92
CA THR A 285 18.90 -6.87 -4.67
C THR A 285 18.09 -5.84 -3.91
N LEU A 286 18.54 -5.52 -2.69
CA LEU A 286 17.96 -4.49 -1.85
C LEU A 286 18.91 -3.29 -1.78
N ILE A 287 18.36 -2.10 -2.03
CA ILE A 287 19.08 -0.82 -1.97
C ILE A 287 18.20 0.14 -1.16
N ASP A 288 18.83 0.93 -0.30
CA ASP A 288 18.21 2.01 0.48
C ASP A 288 19.23 3.15 0.61
N GLU A 289 18.81 4.39 0.34
CA GLU A 289 19.70 5.57 0.24
C GLU A 289 20.93 5.34 -0.67
N GLY A 290 20.74 4.61 -1.77
CA GLY A 290 21.79 4.26 -2.74
C GLY A 290 22.77 3.17 -2.28
N ARG A 291 22.64 2.69 -1.04
CA ARG A 291 23.51 1.67 -0.43
C ARG A 291 22.91 0.27 -0.63
N VAL A 292 23.67 -0.63 -1.25
CA VAL A 292 23.27 -2.04 -1.41
C VAL A 292 23.26 -2.73 -0.04
N LEU A 293 22.06 -3.04 0.46
CA LEU A 293 21.86 -3.78 1.71
C LEU A 293 22.17 -5.26 1.53
N THR A 294 21.79 -5.85 0.39
CA THR A 294 22.14 -7.20 -0.03
C THR A 294 21.98 -7.35 -1.54
N SER A 295 22.74 -8.26 -2.14
CA SER A 295 22.64 -8.62 -3.56
C SER A 295 22.39 -10.11 -3.78
N ASP A 296 21.64 -10.77 -2.87
CA ASP A 296 21.35 -12.21 -2.96
C ASP A 296 20.30 -12.54 -4.04
N ASN A 297 20.78 -12.65 -5.27
CA ASN A 297 19.97 -12.99 -6.45
C ASN A 297 19.89 -14.52 -6.71
N THR A 298 19.88 -15.36 -5.66
CA THR A 298 19.99 -16.84 -5.72
C THR A 298 19.12 -17.57 -6.78
N TYR A 299 17.97 -17.02 -7.19
CA TYR A 299 17.08 -17.66 -8.19
C TYR A 299 17.06 -17.01 -9.58
N ALA A 300 17.49 -15.76 -9.71
CA ALA A 300 17.50 -15.03 -10.98
C ALA A 300 18.44 -13.81 -10.91
N PRO A 301 19.51 -13.74 -11.71
CA PRO A 301 20.45 -12.61 -11.67
C PRO A 301 19.81 -11.25 -11.98
N ALA A 302 18.76 -11.21 -12.82
CA ALA A 302 18.03 -10.01 -13.23
C ALA A 302 16.56 -10.05 -12.77
N LYS A 303 16.36 -10.35 -11.48
CA LYS A 303 15.06 -10.37 -10.81
C LYS A 303 14.36 -9.01 -10.96
N SER A 304 13.04 -9.01 -11.13
CA SER A 304 12.24 -7.79 -11.16
C SER A 304 12.33 -7.05 -9.82
N ALA A 305 12.54 -5.74 -9.88
CA ALA A 305 12.67 -4.87 -8.72
C ALA A 305 11.73 -3.66 -8.83
N PHE A 306 11.16 -3.26 -7.69
CA PHE A 306 10.57 -1.93 -7.50
C PHE A 306 11.71 -0.96 -7.21
N VAL A 307 11.87 0.08 -8.04
CA VAL A 307 13.06 0.95 -8.04
C VAL A 307 12.66 2.42 -7.94
N MET A 308 13.41 3.21 -7.14
CA MET A 308 13.35 4.68 -7.10
C MET A 308 14.71 5.26 -7.55
N ASP A 309 14.69 6.26 -8.43
CA ASP A 309 15.88 7.01 -8.86
C ASP A 309 16.24 8.19 -7.92
N SER A 310 17.33 8.93 -8.22
CA SER A 310 17.81 10.03 -7.37
C SER A 310 16.92 11.28 -7.32
N VAL A 311 15.86 11.33 -8.14
CA VAL A 311 14.88 12.43 -8.15
C VAL A 311 13.48 11.97 -7.72
N GLY A 312 13.35 10.72 -7.23
CA GLY A 312 12.11 10.17 -6.67
C GLY A 312 11.18 9.47 -7.67
N ASN A 313 11.60 9.24 -8.92
CA ASN A 313 10.76 8.53 -9.89
C ASN A 313 10.75 7.02 -9.60
N PHE A 314 9.56 6.43 -9.52
CA PHE A 314 9.40 4.98 -9.37
C PHE A 314 9.33 4.26 -10.71
N SER A 315 9.83 3.02 -10.77
CA SER A 315 9.81 2.17 -11.96
C SER A 315 9.93 0.68 -11.63
N ILE A 316 9.48 -0.20 -12.54
CA ILE A 316 9.73 -1.65 -12.45
C ILE A 316 10.85 -2.04 -13.42
N GLN A 317 11.98 -2.50 -12.88
CA GLN A 317 13.19 -2.80 -13.65
C GLN A 317 13.68 -4.23 -13.45
N ASN A 318 14.49 -4.72 -14.39
CA ASN A 318 15.15 -6.02 -14.35
C ASN A 318 16.65 -5.81 -14.57
N PHE A 319 17.46 -5.90 -13.52
CA PHE A 319 18.89 -5.59 -13.58
C PHE A 319 19.72 -6.55 -12.72
N SER A 320 21.00 -6.68 -13.05
CA SER A 320 21.98 -7.43 -12.27
C SER A 320 23.00 -6.50 -11.63
N THR A 321 23.14 -6.59 -10.31
CA THR A 321 24.16 -5.87 -9.55
C THR A 321 25.53 -6.49 -9.77
N ASN A 322 26.45 -5.71 -10.30
CA ASN A 322 27.86 -6.07 -10.46
C ASN A 322 28.70 -5.20 -9.52
N THR A 323 29.30 -5.82 -8.50
CA THR A 323 30.30 -5.16 -7.63
C THR A 323 31.69 -5.68 -7.97
N THR A 324 32.66 -4.77 -8.08
CA THR A 324 34.09 -5.12 -8.17
C THR A 324 34.87 -4.42 -7.05
N ALA A 325 35.96 -5.04 -6.60
CA ALA A 325 36.91 -4.45 -5.67
C ALA A 325 38.30 -4.41 -6.31
N THR A 326 38.88 -3.22 -6.43
CA THR A 326 40.21 -2.99 -7.01
C THR A 326 41.19 -2.64 -5.91
N LEU A 327 42.15 -3.52 -5.64
CA LEU A 327 43.26 -3.30 -4.70
C LEU A 327 44.39 -2.54 -5.38
N TYR A 328 44.84 -1.45 -4.76
CA TYR A 328 46.05 -0.72 -5.17
C TYR A 328 47.26 -1.21 -4.39
N LYS A 329 48.26 -1.72 -5.09
CA LYS A 329 49.47 -2.28 -4.48
C LYS A 329 50.57 -1.22 -4.36
N ALA A 330 51.51 -1.44 -3.44
CA ALA A 330 52.62 -0.53 -3.18
C ALA A 330 53.58 -0.33 -4.38
N ASP A 331 53.57 -1.22 -5.37
CA ASP A 331 54.33 -1.11 -6.63
C ASP A 331 53.59 -0.30 -7.72
N GLY A 332 52.39 0.20 -7.43
CA GLY A 332 51.53 0.93 -8.38
C GLY A 332 50.70 0.03 -9.29
N SER A 333 50.81 -1.29 -9.19
CA SER A 333 49.92 -2.22 -9.89
C SER A 333 48.60 -2.42 -9.14
N THR A 334 47.61 -2.99 -9.83
CA THR A 334 46.29 -3.29 -9.26
C THR A 334 45.99 -4.78 -9.33
N SER A 335 45.19 -5.29 -8.38
CA SER A 335 44.51 -6.59 -8.50
C SER A 335 43.01 -6.40 -8.32
N VAL A 336 42.19 -7.18 -9.04
CA VAL A 336 40.74 -7.00 -9.09
C VAL A 336 40.00 -8.26 -8.64
N ALA A 337 39.08 -8.07 -7.70
CA ALA A 337 38.06 -9.02 -7.31
C ALA A 337 36.72 -8.65 -7.98
N GLU A 338 36.39 -9.35 -9.06
CA GLU A 338 35.11 -9.21 -9.77
C GLU A 338 33.98 -10.04 -9.11
N GLN A 339 32.72 -9.80 -9.51
CA GLN A 339 31.57 -10.59 -9.05
C GLN A 339 31.50 -10.69 -7.51
N VAL A 340 31.77 -9.58 -6.84
CA VAL A 340 31.56 -9.47 -5.40
C VAL A 340 30.06 -9.36 -5.16
N VAL A 341 29.54 -10.12 -4.20
CA VAL A 341 28.15 -10.02 -3.74
C VAL A 341 28.11 -9.38 -2.36
N VAL A 342 27.06 -8.64 -2.05
CA VAL A 342 26.94 -7.92 -0.77
C VAL A 342 26.03 -8.70 0.19
N ASN A 343 26.49 -8.89 1.43
CA ASN A 343 25.71 -9.42 2.57
C ASN A 343 24.94 -10.72 2.29
N ARG A 344 25.54 -11.62 1.51
CA ARG A 344 24.96 -12.93 1.17
C ARG A 344 25.48 -14.01 2.12
N GLN A 345 24.58 -14.85 2.64
CA GLN A 345 24.97 -16.08 3.35
C GLN A 345 25.74 -17.03 2.42
N PRO A 346 26.98 -17.44 2.76
CA PRO A 346 27.66 -18.50 2.02
C PRO A 346 26.88 -19.83 2.14
N SER A 347 26.58 -20.43 0.99
CA SER A 347 25.72 -21.61 0.81
C SER A 347 26.28 -22.91 1.40
N SER A 348 27.61 -23.02 1.49
CA SER A 348 28.32 -24.16 2.07
C SER A 348 29.71 -23.73 2.58
N PRO A 349 30.44 -24.59 3.32
CA PRO A 349 31.86 -24.37 3.61
C PRO A 349 32.77 -24.32 2.38
N SER A 350 32.33 -24.84 1.22
CA SER A 350 33.07 -24.82 -0.04
C SER A 350 32.67 -23.66 -0.97
N ASP A 351 31.80 -22.75 -0.53
CA ASP A 351 31.33 -21.61 -1.32
C ASP A 351 32.46 -20.59 -1.56
N GLY A 352 33.04 -20.60 -2.77
CA GLY A 352 34.11 -19.71 -3.20
C GLY A 352 33.66 -18.32 -3.66
N ALA A 353 32.44 -17.88 -3.38
CA ALA A 353 32.04 -16.51 -3.70
C ALA A 353 32.91 -15.49 -2.94
N ARG A 354 33.14 -14.34 -3.57
CA ARG A 354 33.73 -13.15 -2.94
C ARG A 354 32.57 -12.32 -2.40
N ILE A 355 32.56 -12.03 -1.11
CA ILE A 355 31.41 -11.43 -0.42
C ILE A 355 31.86 -10.24 0.40
N LEU A 356 31.24 -9.09 0.15
CA LEU A 356 31.37 -7.87 0.93
C LEU A 356 30.35 -7.91 2.07
N PHE A 357 30.83 -7.83 3.30
CA PHE A 357 30.00 -7.81 4.51
C PHE A 357 30.09 -6.43 5.16
N THR A 358 28.96 -5.72 5.22
CA THR A 358 28.80 -4.44 5.93
C THR A 358 28.16 -4.69 7.30
N ARG A 359 27.95 -3.64 8.09
CA ARG A 359 27.26 -3.76 9.40
C ARG A 359 25.80 -4.20 9.34
N ASP A 360 25.16 -4.18 8.17
CA ASP A 360 23.84 -4.79 7.97
C ASP A 360 23.86 -6.32 8.12
N TRP A 361 25.03 -6.97 7.95
CA TRP A 361 25.21 -8.39 8.25
C TRP A 361 25.18 -8.68 9.75
N GLY A 362 25.95 -7.91 10.52
CA GLY A 362 26.19 -8.15 11.94
C GLY A 362 27.51 -7.56 12.42
N LYS A 363 28.05 -8.11 13.52
CA LYS A 363 29.29 -7.65 14.15
C LYS A 363 30.54 -8.43 13.72
N SER A 364 30.39 -9.67 13.26
CA SER A 364 31.44 -10.50 12.67
C SER A 364 30.86 -11.28 11.49
N LEU A 365 31.69 -12.00 10.73
CA LEU A 365 31.20 -12.89 9.67
C LEU A 365 30.32 -14.01 10.24
N GLY A 366 30.66 -14.52 11.43
CA GLY A 366 29.96 -15.62 12.08
C GLY A 366 30.29 -16.99 11.49
N PHE A 367 31.34 -17.08 10.66
CA PHE A 367 31.86 -18.30 10.08
C PHE A 367 33.36 -18.19 9.83
N THR A 368 34.07 -19.31 9.88
CA THR A 368 35.46 -19.40 9.43
C THR A 368 35.53 -19.14 7.92
N ALA A 369 36.12 -18.02 7.52
CA ALA A 369 36.42 -17.70 6.13
C ALA A 369 37.82 -18.21 5.77
N ARG A 370 38.02 -18.69 4.53
CA ARG A 370 39.35 -18.97 4.00
C ARG A 370 40.17 -17.70 3.94
N TYR A 371 39.65 -16.64 3.34
CA TYR A 371 40.24 -15.30 3.36
C TYR A 371 39.23 -14.30 3.92
N ALA A 372 39.69 -13.39 4.78
CA ALA A 372 38.93 -12.24 5.24
C ALA A 372 39.85 -11.02 5.35
N VAL A 373 39.39 -9.89 4.83
CA VAL A 373 40.12 -8.62 4.87
C VAL A 373 39.17 -7.56 5.40
N ALA A 374 39.53 -6.91 6.50
CA ALA A 374 38.75 -5.85 7.12
C ALA A 374 39.29 -4.48 6.69
N PHE A 375 38.38 -3.55 6.38
CA PHE A 375 38.66 -2.21 5.88
C PHE A 375 37.95 -1.17 6.76
N ASP A 376 38.48 0.05 6.82
CA ASP A 376 37.73 1.22 7.28
C ASP A 376 36.75 1.73 6.20
N GLN A 377 35.99 2.78 6.52
CA GLN A 377 35.03 3.42 5.60
C GLN A 377 35.68 3.90 4.29
N ASP A 378 36.95 4.30 4.34
CA ASP A 378 37.72 4.86 3.22
C ASP A 378 38.42 3.76 2.38
N GLY A 379 38.22 2.49 2.73
CA GLY A 379 38.76 1.33 2.02
C GLY A 379 40.20 0.99 2.35
N THR A 380 40.76 1.48 3.45
CA THR A 380 42.11 1.12 3.93
C THR A 380 42.07 -0.20 4.68
N ILE A 381 42.95 -1.14 4.35
CA ILE A 381 43.04 -2.43 5.03
C ILE A 381 43.52 -2.26 6.47
N LEU A 382 42.65 -2.60 7.42
CA LEU A 382 42.93 -2.63 8.86
C LEU A 382 43.54 -3.96 9.31
N GLN A 383 43.06 -5.07 8.74
CA GLN A 383 43.44 -6.44 9.09
C GLN A 383 43.27 -7.39 7.90
N VAL A 384 44.16 -8.39 7.80
CA VAL A 384 44.07 -9.54 6.90
C VAL A 384 44.07 -10.80 7.77
N GLY A 385 43.23 -11.78 7.43
CA GLY A 385 43.13 -13.06 8.14
C GLY A 385 42.91 -14.22 7.16
N GLU A 386 43.41 -15.40 7.55
CA GLU A 386 43.23 -16.64 6.80
C GLU A 386 42.69 -17.74 7.73
N ASN A 387 41.71 -18.52 7.28
CA ASN A 387 41.09 -19.64 8.02
C ASN A 387 40.53 -19.25 9.41
N GLN A 388 39.85 -18.10 9.51
CA GLN A 388 39.29 -17.57 10.76
C GLN A 388 37.97 -16.80 10.54
N ASP A 389 37.23 -16.52 11.63
CA ASP A 389 36.20 -15.47 11.64
C ASP A 389 36.88 -14.08 11.63
N MET A 390 36.12 -13.03 11.33
CA MET A 390 36.60 -11.64 11.31
C MET A 390 35.50 -10.72 11.84
N ASP A 391 35.85 -9.86 12.79
CA ASP A 391 34.96 -8.77 13.20
C ASP A 391 34.82 -7.75 12.07
N ILE A 392 33.60 -7.28 11.85
CA ILE A 392 33.28 -6.22 10.89
C ILE A 392 33.50 -4.88 11.63
N PRO A 393 34.34 -3.95 11.13
CA PRO A 393 34.54 -2.63 11.76
C PRO A 393 33.23 -1.84 11.92
N GLU A 394 33.17 -0.85 12.82
CA GLU A 394 31.90 -0.13 13.10
C GLU A 394 31.48 0.81 11.97
N ASP A 395 32.46 1.45 11.33
CA ASP A 395 32.37 2.36 10.19
C ASP A 395 32.75 1.69 8.86
N GLY A 396 33.36 0.50 8.92
CA GLY A 396 33.91 -0.19 7.75
C GLY A 396 33.20 -1.49 7.38
N TYR A 397 33.94 -2.37 6.69
CA TYR A 397 33.41 -3.58 6.08
C TYR A 397 34.47 -4.68 5.97
N VAL A 398 34.04 -5.90 5.63
CA VAL A 398 34.93 -7.05 5.40
C VAL A 398 34.68 -7.65 4.02
N LEU A 399 35.73 -7.78 3.20
CA LEU A 399 35.68 -8.61 1.99
C LEU A 399 36.21 -10.00 2.33
N ALA A 400 35.38 -11.02 2.15
CA ALA A 400 35.71 -12.39 2.53
C ALA A 400 35.43 -13.39 1.41
N GLN A 401 36.08 -14.55 1.49
CA GLN A 401 35.85 -15.72 0.66
C GLN A 401 35.87 -16.95 1.56
N ARG A 402 34.79 -17.75 1.56
CA ARG A 402 34.65 -18.88 2.49
C ARG A 402 35.39 -20.13 2.01
N GLY A 403 35.16 -20.54 0.77
CA GLY A 403 35.77 -21.72 0.15
C GLY A 403 36.86 -21.40 -0.88
N GLN A 404 37.32 -22.44 -1.58
CA GLN A 404 38.23 -22.30 -2.72
C GLN A 404 37.47 -22.03 -4.02
N ARG A 405 37.98 -21.15 -4.87
CA ARG A 405 37.52 -20.99 -6.26
C ARG A 405 38.27 -21.94 -7.21
N PRO A 406 37.65 -22.41 -8.31
CA PRO A 406 38.37 -23.16 -9.36
C PRO A 406 39.52 -22.36 -9.98
N PHE A 407 39.39 -21.03 -10.03
CA PHE A 407 40.41 -20.10 -10.47
C PHE A 407 40.55 -19.00 -9.41
N GLU A 408 41.69 -18.93 -8.75
CA GLU A 408 42.02 -17.89 -7.77
C GLU A 408 42.79 -16.76 -8.44
N THR A 409 42.40 -15.52 -8.15
CA THR A 409 43.15 -14.30 -8.47
C THR A 409 44.18 -14.02 -7.38
N ASP A 410 45.23 -13.23 -7.70
CA ASP A 410 46.22 -12.79 -6.72
C ASP A 410 45.71 -11.74 -5.71
N PHE A 411 44.42 -11.37 -5.77
CA PHE A 411 43.77 -10.36 -4.93
C PHE A 411 43.99 -10.58 -3.43
N PHE A 412 43.41 -11.63 -2.83
CA PHE A 412 43.56 -11.89 -1.39
C PHE A 412 45.02 -12.11 -0.96
N PRO A 413 45.86 -12.87 -1.70
CA PRO A 413 47.29 -12.95 -1.42
C PRO A 413 48.07 -11.62 -1.50
N SER A 414 47.56 -10.63 -2.24
CA SER A 414 48.17 -9.28 -2.35
C SER A 414 47.73 -8.32 -1.24
N CYS A 415 46.68 -8.63 -0.50
CA CYS A 415 46.16 -7.76 0.56
C CYS A 415 47.15 -7.62 1.71
N GLN A 416 47.48 -6.38 2.09
CA GLN A 416 48.38 -6.04 3.19
C GLN A 416 47.84 -4.83 3.96
N LYS A 417 48.05 -4.79 5.28
CA LYS A 417 47.60 -3.69 6.14
C LYS A 417 48.14 -2.35 5.64
N GLY A 418 47.26 -1.35 5.52
CA GLY A 418 47.59 -0.01 5.02
C GLY A 418 47.54 0.17 3.50
N LEU A 419 47.31 -0.88 2.71
CA LEU A 419 46.90 -0.72 1.30
C LEU A 419 45.41 -0.34 1.23
N THR A 420 44.99 0.26 0.12
CA THR A 420 43.61 0.70 -0.11
C THR A 420 42.93 -0.08 -1.23
N ILE A 421 41.60 -0.18 -1.17
CA ILE A 421 40.77 -0.65 -2.28
C ILE A 421 39.82 0.44 -2.77
N TRP A 422 39.37 0.30 -4.02
CA TRP A 422 38.19 0.99 -4.54
C TRP A 422 37.08 -0.03 -4.79
N ILE A 423 35.87 0.25 -4.32
CA ILE A 423 34.66 -0.52 -4.64
C ILE A 423 33.92 0.20 -5.77
N ASP A 424 33.63 -0.53 -6.84
CA ASP A 424 32.82 -0.05 -7.96
C ASP A 424 31.53 -0.88 -8.06
N GLN A 425 30.39 -0.20 -8.25
CA GLN A 425 29.07 -0.81 -8.37
C GLN A 425 28.36 -0.33 -9.63
N SER A 426 27.72 -1.27 -10.33
CA SER A 426 26.93 -1.02 -11.55
C SER A 426 25.73 -1.95 -11.63
N TYR A 427 24.65 -1.48 -12.25
CA TYR A 427 23.34 -2.13 -12.30
C TYR A 427 23.01 -2.53 -13.75
N GLN A 428 23.65 -3.59 -14.23
CA GLN A 428 23.56 -4.02 -15.63
C GLN A 428 22.11 -4.36 -16.02
N GLY A 429 21.55 -3.59 -16.96
CA GLY A 429 20.17 -3.72 -17.44
C GLY A 429 19.19 -2.74 -16.79
N ALA A 430 19.61 -1.96 -15.79
CA ALA A 430 18.83 -0.84 -15.28
C ALA A 430 18.74 0.29 -16.32
N ALA A 431 17.67 1.07 -16.25
CA ALA A 431 17.49 2.25 -17.08
C ALA A 431 18.42 3.42 -16.67
N ARG A 432 18.88 3.41 -15.42
CA ARG A 432 19.85 4.36 -14.85
C ARG A 432 20.64 3.71 -13.72
N GLU A 433 21.79 4.31 -13.40
CA GLU A 433 22.69 3.84 -12.33
C GLU A 433 22.44 4.55 -10.98
N ASP A 434 21.64 5.62 -10.93
CA ASP A 434 21.41 6.47 -9.75
C ASP A 434 20.32 5.94 -8.79
N ILE A 435 20.19 4.61 -8.70
CA ILE A 435 19.18 3.93 -7.90
C ILE A 435 19.33 4.27 -6.41
N GLN A 436 18.31 4.87 -5.81
CA GLN A 436 18.25 5.17 -4.37
C GLN A 436 17.56 4.08 -3.56
N LEU A 437 16.49 3.50 -4.10
CA LEU A 437 15.77 2.40 -3.47
C LEU A 437 15.58 1.27 -4.49
N SER A 438 15.80 0.04 -4.06
CA SER A 438 15.50 -1.17 -4.83
C SER A 438 14.92 -2.24 -3.92
N ILE A 439 13.84 -2.86 -4.38
CA ILE A 439 13.24 -4.04 -3.75
C ILE A 439 13.15 -5.12 -4.82
N GLY A 440 14.20 -5.93 -4.95
CA GLY A 440 14.18 -7.16 -5.74
C GLY A 440 13.15 -8.14 -5.19
N ALA A 441 12.09 -8.38 -5.95
CA ALA A 441 10.97 -9.23 -5.55
C ALA A 441 10.41 -9.97 -6.78
N GLY A 442 9.16 -9.67 -7.16
CA GLY A 442 8.55 -10.11 -8.41
C GLY A 442 7.50 -11.23 -8.27
N PRO A 443 6.99 -11.73 -9.42
CA PRO A 443 7.33 -11.24 -10.76
C PRO A 443 6.74 -9.85 -11.08
N ARG A 444 7.16 -9.22 -12.17
CA ARG A 444 6.41 -8.12 -12.81
C ARG A 444 5.09 -8.68 -13.33
N ILE A 445 3.98 -8.00 -13.09
CA ILE A 445 2.63 -8.49 -13.38
C ILE A 445 1.78 -7.52 -14.20
N VAL A 446 2.16 -6.25 -14.29
CA VAL A 446 1.59 -5.28 -15.25
C VAL A 446 2.76 -4.63 -15.99
N LYS A 447 2.54 -4.31 -17.27
CA LYS A 447 3.48 -3.59 -18.12
C LYS A 447 2.74 -2.87 -19.24
N ASP A 448 3.10 -1.60 -19.47
CA ASP A 448 2.57 -0.75 -20.54
C ASP A 448 1.01 -0.74 -20.52
N GLY A 449 0.43 -0.56 -19.32
CA GLY A 449 -1.02 -0.54 -19.08
C GLY A 449 -1.73 -1.89 -19.23
N ALA A 450 -0.98 -2.98 -19.44
CA ALA A 450 -1.52 -4.29 -19.80
C ALA A 450 -1.11 -5.41 -18.83
N VAL A 451 -1.95 -6.44 -18.76
CA VAL A 451 -1.67 -7.69 -18.03
C VAL A 451 -0.38 -8.30 -18.58
N TYR A 452 0.65 -8.39 -17.72
CA TYR A 452 1.95 -8.90 -18.10
C TYR A 452 2.25 -10.26 -17.47
N GLY A 453 3.01 -11.06 -18.22
CA GLY A 453 3.66 -12.25 -17.72
C GLY A 453 2.83 -13.54 -17.81
N ASN A 454 3.56 -14.65 -17.83
CA ASN A 454 3.05 -16.01 -17.87
C ASN A 454 4.08 -16.97 -17.24
N ALA A 455 3.79 -18.27 -17.24
CA ALA A 455 4.69 -19.27 -16.64
C ALA A 455 6.15 -19.21 -17.15
N SER A 456 6.38 -18.82 -18.42
CA SER A 456 7.72 -18.72 -19.00
C SER A 456 8.45 -17.43 -18.61
N THR A 457 7.76 -16.29 -18.52
CA THR A 457 8.41 -15.03 -18.08
C THR A 457 8.70 -15.08 -16.59
N TYR A 458 7.76 -15.58 -15.79
CA TYR A 458 7.94 -15.78 -14.36
C TYR A 458 9.09 -16.74 -14.07
N ALA A 459 9.25 -17.81 -14.86
CA ALA A 459 10.41 -18.69 -14.75
C ALA A 459 11.75 -17.98 -15.05
N ALA A 460 11.79 -17.05 -16.01
CA ALA A 460 12.97 -16.22 -16.28
C ALA A 460 13.29 -15.24 -15.12
N GLU A 461 12.28 -14.83 -14.35
CA GLU A 461 12.41 -14.02 -13.13
C GLU A 461 12.68 -14.86 -11.85
N GLY A 462 12.88 -16.19 -12.01
CA GLY A 462 13.20 -17.13 -10.93
C GLY A 462 11.99 -17.75 -10.23
N PHE A 463 10.78 -17.66 -10.80
CA PHE A 463 9.53 -18.13 -10.20
C PHE A 463 8.92 -19.32 -10.94
N SER A 464 8.82 -20.47 -10.26
CA SER A 464 8.11 -21.66 -10.74
C SER A 464 6.93 -22.03 -9.84
N GLY A 465 5.86 -22.58 -10.40
CA GLY A 465 4.69 -23.10 -9.65
C GLY A 465 3.77 -22.05 -9.00
N PHE A 466 4.18 -20.78 -8.94
CA PHE A 466 3.50 -19.73 -8.17
C PHE A 466 2.22 -19.14 -8.80
N ALA A 467 2.00 -19.37 -10.10
CA ALA A 467 1.08 -18.58 -10.92
C ALA A 467 -0.39 -19.02 -10.91
N SER A 468 -0.68 -20.29 -10.68
CA SER A 468 -2.03 -20.88 -10.84
C SER A 468 -2.85 -20.92 -9.55
N GLY A 469 -2.19 -20.95 -8.38
CA GLY A 469 -2.86 -21.00 -7.08
C GLY A 469 -3.34 -19.63 -6.59
N ALA A 470 -4.54 -19.60 -6.01
CA ALA A 470 -4.98 -18.47 -5.21
C ALA A 470 -4.21 -18.47 -3.87
N ALA A 471 -3.66 -17.32 -3.50
CA ALA A 471 -3.02 -17.07 -2.22
C ALA A 471 -3.18 -15.60 -1.87
N VAL A 472 -2.89 -15.21 -0.62
CA VAL A 472 -2.73 -13.78 -0.31
C VAL A 472 -1.52 -13.27 -1.10
N ARG A 473 -1.74 -12.20 -1.86
CA ARG A 473 -0.73 -11.51 -2.66
C ARG A 473 -0.61 -10.08 -2.17
N VAL A 474 0.59 -9.53 -2.34
CA VAL A 474 0.89 -8.13 -2.13
C VAL A 474 1.51 -7.61 -3.43
N ALA A 475 1.20 -6.39 -3.84
CA ALA A 475 1.77 -5.78 -5.02
C ALA A 475 1.89 -4.27 -4.88
N ALA A 476 2.86 -3.71 -5.60
CA ALA A 476 2.99 -2.29 -5.85
C ALA A 476 2.75 -2.03 -7.35
N GLY A 477 1.85 -1.09 -7.64
CA GLY A 477 1.59 -0.53 -8.96
C GLY A 477 2.00 0.93 -9.04
N ILE A 478 2.27 1.39 -10.26
CA ILE A 478 2.67 2.75 -10.62
C ILE A 478 1.72 3.22 -11.73
N LYS A 479 1.16 4.42 -11.60
CA LYS A 479 0.27 5.05 -12.58
C LYS A 479 1.03 5.94 -13.58
N GLU A 480 0.36 6.40 -14.64
CA GLU A 480 0.95 7.26 -15.69
C GLU A 480 1.45 8.62 -15.15
N ASP A 481 0.75 9.17 -14.15
CA ASP A 481 1.07 10.40 -13.42
C ASP A 481 2.15 10.21 -12.33
N GLY A 482 2.46 8.96 -11.98
CA GLY A 482 3.48 8.60 -10.98
C GLY A 482 2.92 8.20 -9.62
N SER A 483 1.59 8.29 -9.39
CA SER A 483 0.99 7.85 -8.13
C SER A 483 1.23 6.36 -7.90
N LEU A 484 1.38 5.97 -6.62
CA LEU A 484 1.62 4.58 -6.22
C LEU A 484 0.34 3.92 -5.72
N VAL A 485 0.20 2.64 -6.05
CA VAL A 485 -0.92 1.78 -5.63
C VAL A 485 -0.38 0.56 -4.91
N LEU A 486 -0.56 0.47 -3.59
CA LEU A 486 -0.16 -0.69 -2.79
C LEU A 486 -1.40 -1.52 -2.45
N VAL A 487 -1.43 -2.80 -2.83
CA VAL A 487 -2.61 -3.66 -2.66
C VAL A 487 -2.28 -5.01 -2.04
N VAL A 488 -3.25 -5.52 -1.27
CA VAL A 488 -3.29 -6.87 -0.70
C VAL A 488 -4.61 -7.53 -1.08
N ALA A 489 -4.54 -8.73 -1.67
CA ALA A 489 -5.71 -9.48 -2.12
C ALA A 489 -5.47 -11.00 -2.08
N ASN A 490 -6.48 -11.80 -1.70
CA ASN A 490 -6.38 -13.27 -1.77
C ASN A 490 -6.86 -13.78 -3.13
N THR A 491 -5.91 -14.01 -4.06
CA THR A 491 -6.22 -14.29 -5.46
C THR A 491 -5.04 -14.89 -6.25
N THR A 492 -5.25 -15.16 -7.54
CA THR A 492 -4.20 -15.59 -8.49
C THR A 492 -3.41 -14.37 -9.01
N LEU A 493 -2.16 -14.57 -9.45
CA LEU A 493 -1.37 -13.47 -10.04
C LEU A 493 -2.05 -12.87 -11.29
N SER A 494 -2.73 -13.68 -12.09
CA SER A 494 -3.48 -13.21 -13.27
C SER A 494 -4.64 -12.29 -12.90
N THR A 495 -5.41 -12.65 -11.87
CA THR A 495 -6.50 -11.79 -11.38
C THR A 495 -5.97 -10.54 -10.68
N LEU A 496 -4.85 -10.62 -9.96
CA LEU A 496 -4.21 -9.45 -9.33
C LEU A 496 -3.70 -8.45 -10.38
N SER A 497 -3.03 -8.95 -11.42
CA SER A 497 -2.62 -8.16 -12.58
C SER A 497 -3.80 -7.42 -13.21
N GLN A 498 -4.90 -8.13 -13.45
CA GLN A 498 -6.12 -7.51 -13.98
C GLN A 498 -6.72 -6.45 -13.03
N ILE A 499 -6.67 -6.65 -11.71
CA ILE A 499 -7.12 -5.66 -10.72
C ILE A 499 -6.24 -4.40 -10.75
N LEU A 500 -4.93 -4.53 -10.93
CA LEU A 500 -4.01 -3.39 -11.03
C LEU A 500 -4.21 -2.60 -12.32
N VAL A 501 -4.48 -3.27 -13.44
CA VAL A 501 -4.92 -2.61 -14.69
C VAL A 501 -6.29 -1.92 -14.51
N ASP A 502 -7.26 -2.57 -13.85
CA ASP A 502 -8.56 -1.95 -13.53
C ASP A 502 -8.42 -0.74 -12.56
N LEU A 503 -7.32 -0.64 -11.81
CA LEU A 503 -6.96 0.52 -10.96
C LEU A 503 -6.15 1.59 -11.71
N GLY A 504 -5.82 1.39 -12.99
CA GLY A 504 -5.08 2.36 -13.82
C GLY A 504 -3.56 2.31 -13.64
N CYS A 505 -2.99 1.20 -13.15
CA CYS A 505 -1.53 1.05 -13.10
C CYS A 505 -0.97 0.80 -14.51
N GLU A 506 0.00 1.61 -14.92
CA GLU A 506 0.81 1.38 -16.13
C GLU A 506 1.82 0.25 -15.92
N ASP A 507 2.32 0.12 -14.69
CA ASP A 507 3.34 -0.85 -14.33
C ASP A 507 3.10 -1.43 -12.94
N ALA A 508 3.40 -2.72 -12.72
CA ALA A 508 3.24 -3.31 -11.39
C ALA A 508 4.08 -4.57 -11.14
N ILE A 509 4.42 -4.79 -9.88
CA ILE A 509 5.23 -5.91 -9.39
C ILE A 509 4.57 -6.59 -8.19
N ASN A 510 4.66 -7.92 -8.12
CA ASN A 510 4.27 -8.71 -6.96
C ASN A 510 5.39 -8.70 -5.89
N PHE A 511 4.99 -8.59 -4.62
CA PHE A 511 5.83 -8.69 -3.43
C PHE A 511 5.62 -10.03 -2.69
N ASP A 512 6.35 -10.26 -1.59
CA ASP A 512 6.10 -11.44 -0.76
C ASP A 512 4.65 -11.44 -0.23
N GLY A 513 4.08 -12.63 -0.11
CA GLY A 513 2.66 -12.82 0.15
C GLY A 513 2.38 -13.85 1.24
N GLY A 514 1.25 -14.54 1.10
CA GLY A 514 0.82 -15.55 2.05
C GLY A 514 0.80 -15.02 3.48
N GLY A 515 1.54 -15.68 4.37
CA GLY A 515 1.65 -15.30 5.77
C GLY A 515 2.39 -13.98 6.02
N SER A 516 3.28 -13.54 5.13
CA SER A 516 4.05 -12.30 5.28
C SER A 516 3.24 -11.03 4.99
N SER A 517 2.14 -11.18 4.22
CA SER A 517 1.32 -10.08 3.71
C SER A 517 0.84 -9.14 4.82
N ASN A 518 1.21 -7.86 4.76
CA ASN A 518 0.87 -6.85 5.75
C ASN A 518 0.77 -5.45 5.12
N LEU A 519 -0.18 -4.62 5.56
CA LEU A 519 -0.37 -3.24 5.12
C LEU A 519 -0.87 -2.34 6.28
N TYR A 520 -0.20 -1.20 6.47
CA TYR A 520 -0.60 -0.10 7.36
C TYR A 520 -0.67 1.24 6.61
N VAL A 521 -1.57 2.12 7.06
CA VAL A 521 -1.74 3.51 6.60
C VAL A 521 -2.11 4.37 7.81
N ASP A 522 -1.36 5.44 8.09
CA ASP A 522 -1.48 6.35 9.25
C ASP A 522 -1.80 5.63 10.58
N GLY A 523 -0.96 4.63 10.89
CA GLY A 523 -1.10 3.80 12.09
C GLY A 523 -2.31 2.85 12.10
N GLN A 524 -3.19 2.92 11.10
CA GLN A 524 -4.28 1.97 10.90
C GLN A 524 -3.76 0.70 10.23
N TRP A 525 -3.90 -0.42 10.94
CA TRP A 525 -3.76 -1.75 10.35
C TRP A 525 -4.88 -2.01 9.32
N LEU A 526 -4.51 -2.23 8.06
CA LEU A 526 -5.45 -2.56 6.98
C LEU A 526 -5.54 -4.08 6.76
N TYR A 527 -4.41 -4.79 6.82
CA TYR A 527 -4.35 -6.25 6.62
C TYR A 527 -3.08 -6.88 7.23
N GLY A 528 -3.13 -8.19 7.50
CA GLY A 528 -1.96 -9.03 7.77
C GLY A 528 -1.78 -9.44 9.24
N PRO A 529 -0.94 -10.46 9.54
CA PRO A 529 -0.57 -10.74 10.92
C PRO A 529 0.30 -9.60 11.47
N GLN A 530 0.05 -9.20 12.72
CA GLN A 530 0.77 -8.11 13.38
C GLN A 530 2.05 -8.60 14.09
N GLU A 531 2.09 -9.87 14.50
CA GLU A 531 3.18 -10.48 15.30
C GLU A 531 4.15 -11.36 14.48
N ARG A 532 3.84 -11.66 13.21
CA ARG A 532 4.76 -12.46 12.38
C ARG A 532 5.96 -11.59 12.04
N LEU A 533 7.15 -12.03 12.43
CA LEU A 533 8.39 -11.33 12.11
C LEU A 533 8.62 -11.28 10.59
N LEU A 534 9.01 -10.12 10.09
CA LEU A 534 9.46 -9.86 8.73
C LEU A 534 10.92 -9.43 8.76
N ASN A 535 11.62 -9.61 7.64
CA ASN A 535 12.89 -8.89 7.45
C ASN A 535 12.69 -7.50 6.81
N THR A 536 11.85 -7.36 5.78
CA THR A 536 11.73 -6.09 5.05
C THR A 536 10.36 -5.44 5.22
N LEU A 537 10.37 -4.12 5.36
CA LEU A 537 9.21 -3.25 5.27
C LEU A 537 9.54 -2.06 4.36
N LEU A 538 8.86 -1.96 3.22
CA LEU A 538 8.82 -0.72 2.44
C LEU A 538 7.94 0.27 3.19
N TYR A 539 8.42 1.48 3.39
CA TYR A 539 7.70 2.53 4.07
C TYR A 539 7.78 3.88 3.35
N PHE A 540 6.81 4.74 3.65
CA PHE A 540 6.71 6.13 3.23
C PHE A 540 6.33 6.97 4.47
N LYS A 541 6.96 8.13 4.67
CA LYS A 541 6.78 8.98 5.87
C LYS A 541 6.94 10.47 5.58
#